data_AF-A0A2A5M3K2-F1
#
_entry.id   AF-A0A2A5M3K2-F1
#
_cell.length_a   1.000
_cell.length_b   1.000
_cell.length_c   1.000
_cell.angle_alpha   90.00
_cell.angle_beta   90.00
_cell.angle_gamma   90.00
#
_symmetry.space_group_name_H-M   'P 1'
#
loop_
_entity.id
_entity.type
_entity.pdbx_description
1 polymer ?
#
loop_
_entity_poly.entity_id
_entity_poly.type
_entity_poly.pdbx_seq_one_letter_code
_entity_poly.pdbx_strand_id
1 'polypeptide(L)' 'LDNKDAFINGFIYTLEVSILALLIATIFGTIGGVMAISRFKIIRAYTRIYVELFQNVPLVIQIFFLFYALPILGIRLD' A
#
# COMPACT_ATOMS: atom_id res chain seq x y z
N LEU A 1 -16.51 -11.73 -30.21
CA LEU A 1 -15.35 -12.42 -29.59
C LEU A 1 -14.12 -11.51 -29.43
N ASP A 2 -14.22 -10.22 -29.79
CA ASP A 2 -13.12 -9.22 -29.81
C ASP A 2 -12.58 -8.75 -28.45
N ASN A 3 -13.26 -9.02 -27.33
CA ASN A 3 -12.84 -8.48 -26.03
C ASN A 3 -12.01 -9.45 -25.19
N LYS A 4 -11.74 -10.67 -25.69
CA LYS A 4 -10.99 -11.70 -24.95
C LYS A 4 -9.60 -11.20 -24.56
N ASP A 5 -8.95 -10.48 -25.47
CA ASP A 5 -7.60 -9.96 -25.23
C ASP A 5 -7.61 -8.89 -24.13
N ALA A 6 -8.64 -8.05 -24.06
CA ALA A 6 -8.78 -7.06 -22.99
C ALA A 6 -8.95 -7.71 -21.61
N PHE A 7 -9.74 -8.79 -21.51
CA PHE A 7 -9.88 -9.54 -20.26
C PHE A 7 -8.59 -10.24 -19.83
N ILE A 8 -7.86 -10.84 -20.78
CA ILE A 8 -6.58 -11.51 -20.51
C ILE A 8 -5.53 -10.48 -20.06
N ASN A 9 -5.44 -9.35 -20.75
CA ASN A 9 -4.52 -8.28 -20.40
C ASN A 9 -4.85 -7.69 -19.02
N GLY A 10 -6.12 -7.39 -18.74
CA GLY A 10 -6.55 -6.89 -17.43
C GLY A 10 -6.27 -7.88 -16.29
N PHE A 11 -6.42 -9.17 -16.56
CA PHE A 11 -6.07 -10.23 -15.62
C PHE A 11 -4.56 -10.26 -15.34
N ILE A 12 -3.72 -10.19 -16.38
CA ILE A 12 -2.26 -10.15 -16.24
C ILE A 12 -1.83 -8.91 -15.43
N TYR A 13 -2.38 -7.73 -15.73
CA TYR A 13 -2.09 -6.51 -14.97
C TYR A 13 -2.45 -6.64 -13.49
N THR A 14 -3.62 -7.22 -13.20
CA THR A 14 -4.04 -7.45 -11.80
C THR A 14 -3.09 -8.40 -11.09
N LEU A 15 -2.65 -9.46 -11.77
CA LEU A 15 -1.71 -10.43 -11.24
C LEU A 15 -0.35 -9.77 -10.93
N GLU A 16 0.19 -9.01 -11.89
CA GLU A 16 1.46 -8.30 -11.76
C GLU A 16 1.44 -7.33 -10.57
N VAL A 17 0.43 -6.45 -10.53
CA VAL A 17 0.28 -5.47 -9.45
C VAL A 17 0.08 -6.15 -8.10
N SER A 18 -0.71 -7.22 -8.04
CA SER A 18 -0.95 -7.96 -6.79
C SER A 18 0.31 -8.63 -6.25
N ILE A 19 1.11 -9.24 -7.13
CA ILE A 19 2.37 -9.89 -6.73
C ILE A 19 3.36 -8.84 -6.22
N LEU A 20 3.53 -7.73 -6.93
CA LEU A 20 4.42 -6.65 -6.51
C LEU A 20 3.96 -6.03 -5.19
N ALA A 21 2.66 -5.75 -5.06
CA ALA A 21 2.08 -5.23 -3.82
C ALA A 21 2.27 -6.19 -2.65
N LEU A 22 2.07 -7.50 -2.85
CA LEU A 22 2.27 -8.51 -1.82
C LEU A 22 3.73 -8.59 -1.36
N LEU A 23 4.70 -8.56 -2.28
CA LEU A 23 6.12 -8.58 -1.95
C LEU A 23 6.51 -7.36 -1.11
N ILE A 24 6.09 -6.16 -1.54
CA ILE A 24 6.33 -4.91 -0.83
C ILE A 24 5.68 -4.96 0.55
N ALA A 25 4.38 -5.29 0.62
CA ALA A 25 3.65 -5.39 1.88
C ALA A 25 4.27 -6.39 2.84
N THR A 26 4.79 -7.51 2.35
CA THR A 26 5.47 -8.53 3.17
C THR A 26 6.77 -7.99 3.74
N ILE A 27 7.58 -7.30 2.94
CA ILE A 27 8.85 -6.70 3.41
C ILE A 27 8.56 -5.64 4.49
N PHE A 28 7.70 -4.67 4.19
CA PHE A 28 7.36 -3.60 5.14
C PHE A 28 6.63 -4.13 6.38
N GLY A 29 5.72 -5.10 6.21
CA GLY A 29 5.02 -5.76 7.29
C GLY A 29 5.95 -6.54 8.20
N THR A 30 6.97 -7.22 7.65
CA THR A 30 7.98 -7.94 8.43
C THR A 30 8.87 -6.98 9.21
N ILE A 31 9.38 -5.92 8.58
CA ILE A 31 10.18 -4.90 9.25
C ILE A 31 9.36 -4.25 10.38
N GLY A 32 8.10 -3.89 10.10
CA GLY A 32 7.15 -3.40 11.10
C GLY A 32 6.96 -4.40 12.25
N GLY A 33 6.69 -5.66 11.96
CA GLY A 33 6.53 -6.71 12.97
C GLY A 33 7.74 -6.85 13.88
N VAL A 34 8.96 -6.81 13.33
CA VAL A 34 10.21 -6.85 14.11
C VAL A 34 10.35 -5.60 14.98
N MET A 35 10.08 -4.41 14.43
CA MET A 35 10.12 -3.15 15.20
C MET A 35 9.12 -3.12 16.35
N ALA A 36 7.95 -3.76 16.21
CA ALA A 36 6.92 -3.83 17.23
C ALA A 36 7.36 -4.59 18.50
N ILE A 37 8.35 -5.48 18.39
CA ILE A 37 8.88 -6.27 19.52
C ILE A 37 10.10 -5.57 20.17
N SER A 38 10.62 -4.50 19.55
CA SER A 38 11.79 -3.76 20.03
C SER A 38 11.66 -3.28 21.47
N ARG A 39 12.75 -3.33 22.24
CA ARG A 39 12.80 -2.90 23.66
C ARG A 39 12.49 -1.40 23.84
N PHE A 40 12.73 -0.59 22.81
CA PHE A 40 12.46 0.85 22.84
C PHE A 40 10.97 1.13 22.69
N LYS A 41 10.37 1.67 23.76
CA LYS A 41 8.93 2.04 23.79
C LYS A 41 8.53 2.99 22.66
N ILE A 42 9.44 3.88 22.26
CA ILE A 42 9.22 4.86 21.19
C ILE A 42 9.04 4.17 19.84
N ILE A 43 9.98 3.30 19.45
CA ILE A 43 9.92 2.55 18.18
C ILE A 43 8.63 1.72 18.12
N ARG A 44 8.30 1.04 19.21
CA ARG A 44 7.08 0.25 19.32
C ARG A 44 5.81 1.07 19.15
N ALA A 45 5.74 2.25 19.76
CA ALA A 45 4.60 3.15 19.64
C ALA A 45 4.46 3.66 18.20
N TYR A 46 5.55 4.12 17.57
CA TYR A 46 5.54 4.56 16.17
C TYR A 46 5.06 3.45 15.24
N THR A 47 5.60 2.23 15.38
CA THR A 47 5.19 1.09 14.56
C THR A 47 3.72 0.75 14.76
N ARG A 48 3.19 0.79 15.99
CA ARG A 48 1.76 0.54 16.24
C ARG A 48 0.89 1.58 15.56
N ILE A 49 1.20 2.87 15.72
CA ILE A 49 0.44 3.94 15.08
C ILE A 49 0.45 3.77 13.57
N TYR A 50 1.61 3.51 12.98
CA TYR A 50 1.73 3.22 11.55
C TYR A 50 0.81 2.04 11.16
N VAL A 51 1.00 0.86 11.75
CA VAL A 51 0.23 -0.34 11.38
C VAL A 51 -1.27 -0.16 11.59
N GLU A 52 -1.68 0.45 12.70
CA GLU A 52 -3.08 0.73 13.01
C GLU A 52 -3.69 1.68 11.97
N LEU A 53 -2.99 2.73 11.55
CA LEU A 53 -3.51 3.63 10.52
C LEU A 53 -3.70 2.89 9.18
N PHE A 54 -2.71 2.11 8.74
CA PHE A 54 -2.79 1.41 7.46
C PHE A 54 -3.82 0.28 7.44
N GLN A 55 -4.11 -0.37 8.58
CA GLN A 55 -5.13 -1.42 8.68
C GLN A 55 -6.54 -0.90 8.94
N ASN A 56 -6.68 0.21 9.69
CA ASN A 56 -8.00 0.75 10.03
C ASN A 56 -8.51 1.77 8.99
N VAL A 57 -7.62 2.41 8.22
CA VAL A 57 -8.02 3.34 7.15
C VAL A 57 -8.34 2.55 5.87
N PRO A 58 -9.57 2.67 5.32
CA PRO A 58 -9.95 2.01 4.07
C PRO A 58 -8.95 2.32 2.95
N LEU A 59 -8.59 1.30 2.16
CA LEU A 59 -7.67 1.45 1.02
C LEU A 59 -8.14 2.54 0.04
N VAL A 60 -9.45 2.65 -0.16
CA VAL A 60 -10.05 3.71 -0.99
C VAL A 60 -9.64 5.09 -0.49
N ILE A 61 -9.71 5.36 0.82
CA ILE A 61 -9.28 6.64 1.38
C ILE A 61 -7.79 6.88 1.13
N GLN A 62 -6.96 5.85 1.24
CA GLN A 62 -5.52 5.97 0.97
C GLN A 62 -5.24 6.36 -0.50
N ILE A 63 -5.92 5.72 -1.45
CA ILE A 63 -5.80 6.03 -2.88
C ILE A 63 -6.34 7.43 -3.18
N PHE A 64 -7.49 7.81 -2.60
CA PHE A 64 -8.04 9.15 -2.72
C PHE A 64 -7.08 10.20 -2.18
N PHE A 65 -6.49 9.98 -1.00
CA PHE A 65 -5.50 10.89 -0.45
C PHE A 65 -4.29 11.03 -1.40
N LEU A 66 -3.77 9.93 -1.94
CA LEU A 66 -2.68 10.00 -2.91
C LEU A 66 -3.07 10.77 -4.17
N PHE A 67 -4.27 10.56 -4.70
CA PHE A 67 -4.71 11.20 -5.94
C PHE A 67 -5.06 12.68 -5.77
N TYR A 68 -5.66 13.07 -4.64
CA TYR A 68 -6.13 14.44 -4.41
C TYR A 68 -5.15 15.29 -3.59
N ALA A 69 -4.42 14.72 -2.63
CA ALA A 69 -3.52 15.48 -1.77
C ALA A 69 -2.13 15.72 -2.40
N LEU A 70 -1.57 14.78 -3.17
CA LEU A 70 -0.27 15.01 -3.83
C LEU A 70 -0.29 16.18 -4.83
N PRO A 71 -1.32 16.33 -5.70
CA PRO A 71 -1.36 17.47 -6.62
C PRO A 71 -1.46 18.83 -5.91
N ILE A 72 -2.11 18.88 -4.75
CA ILE A 72 -2.20 20.09 -3.91
C ILE A 72 -0.83 20.50 -3.37
N LEU A 73 0.05 19.52 -3.12
CA LEU A 73 1.45 19.74 -2.70
C LEU A 73 2.38 20.09 -3.88
N GLY A 74 1.86 20.23 -5.10
CA GLY A 74 2.61 20.62 -6.29
C GLY A 74 3.26 19.46 -7.05
N ILE A 75 3.06 18.21 -6.62
CA ILE A 75 3.51 17.01 -7.33
C ILE A 75 2.37 16.56 -8.25
N ARG A 76 2.43 16.98 -9.51
CA ARG A 76 1.49 16.53 -10.54
C ARG A 76 1.97 15.18 -11.07
N LEU A 77 1.18 14.15 -10.82
CA LEU A 77 1.33 12.83 -11.45
C LEU A 77 0.62 12.92 -12.81
N ASP A 78 1.27 13.56 -13.78
CA ASP A 78 0.82 13.58 -15.17
C ASP A 78 1.15 12.24 -15.86
#